data_AF-A0A068S2K6-F1
#
_entry.id   AF-A0A068S2K6-F1
#
_cell.length_a   1.000
_cell.length_b   1.000
_cell.length_c   1.000
_cell.angle_alpha   90.00
_cell.angle_beta   90.00
_cell.angle_gamma   90.00
#
_symmetry.space_group_name_H-M   'P 1'
#
loop_
_entity.id
_entity.type
_entity.pdbx_description
1 polymer ?
#
loop_
_entity_poly.entity_id
_entity_poly.type
_entity_poly.pdbx_seq_one_letter_code
_entity_poly.pdbx_strand_id
1 'polypeptide(L)'
;MTISMATTVCTTTTPEADPPVSIQEDDDEKKQQEQEYEIEYRKHEWPSLYSNPDFLVLYVREDGNMTLIRPADTPEHREAMEKQQGHYALSHVWGNAKDYPYWDVGEFIQDWDGAPVEPIPMRPEKRNMVLALLKAYPGYWWIDVLCARVDTPLVIMGSIYRSCKTCFALLDCTIETIHRLSKRHLMPIRNDIFTTLLELYKAMLKATNDDLDEPSAFKLISPVAVAYLEKLMSYQDEIQAMRDLLGCRWFSRIWTLQELVLPTKLVILTESYQDDDDIYQDQAEFESINDIINVLQIEEFADYLDDATRVVYEREHVPSVEWLAQKRDSCLEGASICSEDLSMIGRLDQIQDVFLSLSGSPRTCMDPLDYVYGILGLLNLNIPRLDNADHLWRTFLSQLEDRLTQMVNDITEDDAHVLFTLSESALDIKLTEAKNVSEVYNGLLTIDFDERALAIVLKDSEKRARMAPNPDSVEELAISNELCDIIDSLSDVLSKKASG
;
A
#
# COMPACT_ATOMS: atom_id res chain seq x y z
N MET A 1 20.58 -68.22 -57.45
CA MET A 1 19.61 -68.55 -56.37
C MET A 1 19.66 -67.41 -55.38
N THR A 2 18.69 -66.52 -55.47
CA THR A 2 18.64 -65.24 -54.73
C THR A 2 17.75 -65.46 -53.51
N ILE A 3 18.33 -65.34 -52.31
CA ILE A 3 17.59 -65.45 -51.05
C ILE A 3 17.17 -64.05 -50.63
N SER A 4 15.86 -63.85 -50.57
CA SER A 4 15.18 -62.65 -50.07
C SER A 4 15.15 -62.70 -48.55
N MET A 5 15.62 -61.65 -47.88
CA MET A 5 15.39 -61.42 -46.45
C MET A 5 14.37 -60.29 -46.30
N ALA A 6 13.24 -60.61 -45.66
CA ALA A 6 12.20 -59.67 -45.31
C ALA A 6 12.55 -58.98 -43.98
N THR A 7 12.54 -57.66 -43.97
CA THR A 7 12.69 -56.83 -42.77
C THR A 7 11.31 -56.45 -42.25
N THR A 8 10.95 -56.93 -41.06
CA THR A 8 9.72 -56.55 -40.36
C THR A 8 9.91 -55.19 -39.71
N VAL A 9 9.18 -54.18 -40.19
CA VAL A 9 9.11 -52.85 -39.57
C VAL A 9 8.06 -52.91 -38.46
N CYS A 10 8.48 -52.69 -37.22
CA CYS A 10 7.61 -52.56 -36.06
C CYS A 10 7.28 -51.07 -35.90
N THR A 11 6.03 -50.68 -36.16
CA THR A 11 5.53 -49.32 -35.92
C THR A 11 5.08 -49.21 -34.46
N THR A 12 5.89 -48.56 -33.64
CA THR A 12 5.48 -48.06 -32.32
C THR A 12 4.65 -46.79 -32.50
N THR A 13 3.35 -46.89 -32.23
CA THR A 13 2.46 -45.73 -32.08
C THR A 13 2.76 -45.06 -30.74
N THR A 14 3.37 -43.88 -30.79
CA THR A 14 3.50 -42.96 -29.66
C THR A 14 2.11 -42.44 -29.30
N PRO A 15 1.69 -42.45 -28.02
CA PRO A 15 0.44 -41.81 -27.62
C PRO A 15 0.55 -40.30 -27.87
N GLU A 16 -0.45 -39.72 -28.54
CA GLU A 16 -0.62 -38.28 -28.69
C GLU A 16 -0.69 -37.66 -27.29
N ALA A 17 0.19 -36.69 -27.01
CA ALA A 17 0.13 -35.89 -25.81
C ALA A 17 -1.11 -35.00 -25.89
N ASP A 18 -1.92 -34.99 -24.82
CA ASP A 18 -3.04 -34.06 -24.69
C ASP A 18 -2.52 -32.62 -24.87
N PRO A 19 -3.27 -31.75 -25.56
CA PRO A 19 -2.88 -30.35 -25.70
C PRO A 19 -2.78 -29.72 -24.30
N PRO A 20 -1.78 -28.88 -24.04
CA PRO A 20 -1.65 -28.20 -22.75
C PRO A 20 -2.95 -27.43 -22.47
N VAL A 21 -3.54 -27.70 -21.30
CA VAL A 21 -4.67 -26.95 -20.78
C VAL A 21 -4.26 -25.47 -20.74
N SER A 22 -5.07 -24.61 -21.35
CA SER A 22 -4.82 -23.17 -21.46
C SER A 22 -5.05 -22.51 -20.10
N ILE A 23 -3.98 -22.41 -19.30
CA ILE A 23 -3.98 -21.73 -17.99
C ILE A 23 -4.19 -20.20 -18.14
N GLN A 24 -4.03 -19.64 -19.34
CA GLN A 24 -4.13 -18.20 -19.60
C GLN A 24 -5.55 -17.61 -19.47
N GLU A 25 -6.62 -18.39 -19.67
CA GLU A 25 -7.99 -17.83 -19.64
C GLU A 25 -8.50 -17.59 -18.21
N ASP A 26 -8.10 -18.43 -17.25
CA ASP A 26 -8.52 -18.30 -15.84
C ASP A 26 -7.83 -17.11 -15.12
N ASP A 27 -6.63 -16.74 -15.56
CA ASP A 27 -5.81 -15.68 -14.94
C ASP A 27 -6.34 -14.26 -15.28
N ASP A 28 -6.77 -14.04 -16.52
CA ASP A 28 -7.34 -12.77 -16.95
C ASP A 28 -8.70 -12.51 -16.29
N GLU A 29 -9.52 -13.56 -16.08
CA GLU A 29 -10.80 -13.45 -15.38
C GLU A 29 -10.63 -13.04 -13.91
N LYS A 30 -9.65 -13.60 -13.19
CA LYS A 30 -9.41 -13.27 -11.77
C LYS A 30 -8.90 -11.84 -11.59
N LYS A 31 -7.96 -11.39 -12.44
CA LYS A 31 -7.47 -9.99 -12.43
C LYS A 31 -8.59 -9.00 -12.75
N GLN A 32 -9.44 -9.35 -13.70
CA GLN A 32 -10.61 -8.55 -14.02
C GLN A 32 -11.57 -8.47 -12.82
N GLN A 33 -11.75 -9.58 -12.08
CA GLN A 33 -12.61 -9.62 -10.90
C GLN A 33 -12.09 -8.73 -9.75
N GLU A 34 -10.78 -8.75 -9.45
CA GLU A 34 -10.17 -7.89 -8.42
C GLU A 34 -10.27 -6.40 -8.80
N GLN A 35 -9.98 -6.07 -10.07
CA GLN A 35 -10.15 -4.70 -10.56
C GLN A 35 -11.62 -4.26 -10.52
N GLU A 36 -12.55 -5.12 -10.92
CA GLU A 36 -13.99 -4.84 -10.85
C GLU A 36 -14.45 -4.58 -9.42
N TYR A 37 -13.91 -5.30 -8.43
CA TYR A 37 -14.20 -5.11 -7.02
C TYR A 37 -13.71 -3.75 -6.49
N GLU A 38 -12.45 -3.38 -6.73
CA GLU A 38 -11.93 -2.08 -6.34
C GLU A 38 -12.69 -0.91 -6.98
N ILE A 39 -13.17 -1.12 -8.22
CA ILE A 39 -14.03 -0.16 -8.91
C ILE A 39 -15.41 -0.06 -8.22
N GLU A 40 -16.00 -1.17 -7.78
CA GLU A 40 -17.32 -1.18 -7.13
C GLU A 40 -17.33 -0.40 -5.81
N TYR A 41 -16.30 -0.57 -4.97
CA TYR A 41 -16.13 0.23 -3.75
C TYR A 41 -16.20 1.73 -4.03
N ARG A 42 -15.40 2.19 -5.00
CA ARG A 42 -15.26 3.62 -5.33
C ARG A 42 -16.54 4.23 -5.91
N LYS A 43 -17.35 3.42 -6.62
CA LYS A 43 -18.65 3.87 -7.14
C LYS A 43 -19.62 4.33 -6.04
N HIS A 44 -19.43 3.93 -4.78
CA HIS A 44 -20.25 4.42 -3.68
C HIS A 44 -19.87 5.84 -3.24
N GLU A 45 -18.59 6.20 -3.34
CA GLU A 45 -18.07 7.52 -2.95
C GLU A 45 -18.27 8.57 -4.04
N TRP A 46 -18.15 8.18 -5.32
CA TRP A 46 -18.22 9.10 -6.46
C TRP A 46 -19.46 9.99 -6.50
N PRO A 47 -20.70 9.48 -6.31
CA PRO A 47 -21.89 10.32 -6.39
C PRO A 47 -21.87 11.46 -5.35
N SER A 48 -21.39 11.16 -4.14
CA SER A 48 -21.29 12.13 -3.05
C SER A 48 -20.20 13.16 -3.33
N LEU A 49 -19.00 12.70 -3.71
CA LEU A 49 -17.86 13.58 -3.96
C LEU A 49 -18.05 14.45 -5.22
N TYR A 50 -18.46 13.86 -6.34
CA TYR A 50 -18.55 14.57 -7.62
C TYR A 50 -19.76 15.48 -7.72
N SER A 51 -20.72 15.34 -6.81
CA SER A 51 -21.82 16.30 -6.62
C SER A 51 -21.50 17.37 -5.59
N ASN A 52 -20.34 17.29 -4.91
CA ASN A 52 -19.96 18.27 -3.90
C ASN A 52 -19.49 19.58 -4.58
N PRO A 53 -20.08 20.74 -4.23
CA PRO A 53 -19.72 22.02 -4.86
C PRO A 53 -18.29 22.50 -4.54
N ASP A 54 -17.70 21.99 -3.46
CA ASP A 54 -16.35 22.33 -3.03
C ASP A 54 -15.27 21.41 -3.66
N PHE A 55 -15.69 20.36 -4.37
CA PHE A 55 -14.76 19.48 -5.08
C PHE A 55 -14.37 20.09 -6.43
N LEU A 56 -13.09 20.46 -6.55
CA LEU A 56 -12.47 21.01 -7.74
C LEU A 56 -11.44 20.02 -8.28
N VAL A 57 -11.31 19.94 -9.59
CA VAL A 57 -10.26 19.19 -10.26
C VAL A 57 -9.68 19.98 -11.43
N LEU A 58 -8.41 19.75 -11.72
CA LEU A 58 -7.74 20.20 -12.92
C LEU A 58 -7.99 19.19 -14.04
N TYR A 59 -8.69 19.60 -15.08
CA TYR A 59 -8.84 18.82 -16.30
C TYR A 59 -7.68 19.12 -17.25
N VAL A 60 -6.85 18.12 -17.51
CA VAL A 60 -5.70 18.15 -18.41
C VAL A 60 -6.07 17.45 -19.71
N ARG A 61 -6.03 18.19 -20.82
CA ARG A 61 -6.35 17.69 -22.16
C ARG A 61 -5.12 17.07 -22.82
N GLU A 62 -5.35 16.26 -23.85
CA GLU A 62 -4.28 15.63 -24.64
C GLU A 62 -3.36 16.64 -25.34
N ASP A 63 -3.87 17.84 -25.65
CA ASP A 63 -3.09 18.93 -26.23
C ASP A 63 -2.26 19.71 -25.19
N GLY A 64 -2.34 19.33 -23.91
CA GLY A 64 -1.65 19.97 -22.79
C GLY A 64 -2.36 21.20 -22.23
N ASN A 65 -3.52 21.60 -22.77
CA ASN A 65 -4.33 22.66 -22.16
C ASN A 65 -4.96 22.18 -20.86
N MET A 66 -4.98 23.05 -19.84
CA MET A 66 -5.46 22.70 -18.51
C MET A 66 -6.53 23.68 -18.04
N THR A 67 -7.59 23.15 -17.42
CA THR A 67 -8.71 23.96 -16.94
C THR A 67 -9.20 23.45 -15.59
N LEU A 68 -9.37 24.33 -14.61
CA LEU A 68 -10.06 23.97 -13.36
C LEU A 68 -11.55 23.84 -13.62
N ILE A 69 -12.14 22.75 -13.14
CA ILE A 69 -13.56 22.48 -13.28
C ILE A 69 -14.18 22.06 -11.95
N ARG A 70 -15.49 22.23 -11.84
CA ARG A 70 -16.32 21.69 -10.77
C ARG A 70 -17.20 20.57 -11.33
N PRO A 71 -16.93 19.30 -11.01
CA PRO A 71 -17.77 18.18 -11.46
C PRO A 71 -19.25 18.32 -11.04
N ALA A 72 -19.52 19.06 -9.96
CA ALA A 72 -20.88 19.38 -9.52
C ALA A 72 -21.68 20.16 -10.57
N ASP A 73 -21.01 21.05 -11.32
CA ASP A 73 -21.63 21.98 -12.28
C ASP A 73 -21.61 21.44 -13.72
N THR A 74 -20.82 20.40 -13.99
CA THR A 74 -20.56 19.88 -15.35
C THR A 74 -20.81 18.37 -15.43
N PRO A 75 -22.05 17.92 -15.75
CA PRO A 75 -22.39 16.49 -15.81
C PRO A 75 -21.51 15.68 -16.75
N GLU A 76 -21.13 16.25 -17.89
CA GLU A 76 -20.26 15.58 -18.88
C GLU A 76 -18.90 15.18 -18.28
N HIS A 77 -18.29 16.07 -17.49
CA HIS A 77 -17.03 15.78 -16.80
C HIS A 77 -17.19 14.75 -15.70
N ARG A 78 -18.33 14.77 -14.98
CA ARG A 78 -18.65 13.76 -13.96
C ARG A 78 -18.76 12.36 -14.58
N GLU A 79 -19.56 12.22 -15.63
CA GLU A 79 -19.72 10.96 -16.35
C GLU A 79 -18.37 10.46 -16.91
N ALA A 80 -17.53 11.36 -17.41
CA ALA A 80 -16.18 11.02 -17.87
C ALA A 80 -15.27 10.55 -16.72
N MET A 81 -15.34 11.19 -15.55
CA MET A 81 -14.59 10.78 -14.35
C MET A 81 -15.02 9.40 -13.83
N GLU A 82 -16.32 9.11 -13.82
CA GLU A 82 -16.84 7.79 -13.46
C GLU A 82 -16.40 6.73 -14.49
N LYS A 83 -16.46 7.06 -15.79
CA LYS A 83 -16.06 6.15 -16.87
C LYS A 83 -14.56 5.81 -16.84
N GLN A 84 -13.70 6.78 -16.51
CA GLN A 84 -12.25 6.56 -16.36
C GLN A 84 -11.87 6.01 -14.97
N GLN A 85 -12.87 5.66 -14.15
CA GLN A 85 -12.73 5.04 -12.84
C GLN A 85 -12.05 5.90 -11.78
N GLY A 86 -12.29 7.22 -11.77
CA GLY A 86 -11.78 8.11 -10.73
C GLY A 86 -11.05 9.32 -11.28
N HIS A 87 -10.16 9.88 -10.48
CA HIS A 87 -9.25 10.96 -10.84
C HIS A 87 -7.83 10.63 -10.36
N TYR A 88 -6.84 11.35 -10.87
CA TYR A 88 -5.48 11.33 -10.33
C TYR A 88 -5.39 12.28 -9.13
N ALA A 89 -4.52 11.99 -8.18
CA ALA A 89 -4.17 12.91 -7.10
C ALA A 89 -2.67 13.18 -7.11
N LEU A 90 -2.25 14.40 -6.77
CA LEU A 90 -0.85 14.72 -6.53
C LEU A 90 -0.63 14.98 -5.04
N SER A 91 0.19 14.14 -4.43
CA SER A 91 0.62 14.21 -3.04
C SER A 91 2.06 14.72 -2.95
N HIS A 92 2.33 15.63 -2.01
CA HIS A 92 3.59 16.36 -2.03
C HIS A 92 3.88 17.15 -0.72
N VAL A 93 5.17 17.43 -0.44
CA VAL A 93 5.61 18.34 0.65
C VAL A 93 5.88 19.76 0.15
N TRP A 94 4.84 20.60 0.19
CA TRP A 94 4.86 22.00 -0.28
C TRP A 94 5.84 22.93 0.43
N GLY A 95 6.33 22.53 1.61
CA GLY A 95 7.05 23.43 2.51
C GLY A 95 6.18 24.62 2.91
N ASN A 96 6.78 25.69 3.43
CA ASN A 96 6.04 26.89 3.78
C ASN A 96 5.86 27.78 2.52
N ALA A 97 4.62 28.06 2.15
CA ALA A 97 4.29 28.87 0.96
C ALA A 97 4.99 30.24 0.93
N LYS A 98 5.33 30.79 2.11
CA LYS A 98 6.05 32.08 2.22
C LYS A 98 7.52 32.00 1.78
N ASP A 99 8.08 30.80 1.70
CA ASP A 99 9.51 30.60 1.47
C ASP A 99 9.84 30.44 -0.02
N TYR A 100 8.84 30.36 -0.90
CA TYR A 100 9.04 30.03 -2.31
C TYR A 100 8.50 31.10 -3.25
N PRO A 101 9.15 31.30 -4.42
CA PRO A 101 8.60 32.14 -5.45
C PRO A 101 7.28 31.54 -5.96
N TYR A 102 6.32 32.42 -6.20
CA TYR A 102 5.09 32.04 -6.89
C TYR A 102 5.43 31.59 -8.31
N TRP A 103 4.74 30.55 -8.77
CA TRP A 103 4.80 30.03 -10.13
C TRP A 103 3.59 30.58 -10.87
N ASP A 104 3.85 31.35 -11.93
CA ASP A 104 2.80 31.81 -12.83
C ASP A 104 2.30 30.64 -13.68
N VAL A 105 1.15 30.11 -13.29
CA VAL A 105 0.48 29.01 -13.98
C VAL A 105 -0.60 29.51 -14.94
N GLY A 106 -0.95 30.80 -14.89
CA GLY A 106 -2.04 31.38 -15.69
C GLY A 106 -1.77 31.37 -17.20
N GLU A 107 -0.51 31.19 -17.60
CA GLU A 107 -0.14 31.02 -19.01
C GLU A 107 -0.67 29.72 -19.64
N PHE A 108 -0.95 28.70 -18.83
CA PHE A 108 -1.35 27.36 -19.31
C PHE A 108 -2.50 26.71 -18.50
N ILE A 109 -2.92 27.31 -17.38
CA ILE A 109 -4.09 26.89 -16.61
C ILE A 109 -5.14 28.00 -16.59
N GLN A 110 -6.35 27.65 -17.01
CA GLN A 110 -7.54 28.50 -16.92
C GLN A 110 -8.44 28.05 -15.76
N ASP A 111 -9.16 28.97 -15.14
CA ASP A 111 -10.21 28.64 -14.19
C ASP A 111 -11.51 28.23 -14.91
N TRP A 112 -12.55 27.89 -14.14
CA TRP A 112 -13.85 27.47 -14.68
C TRP A 112 -14.59 28.59 -15.43
N ASP A 113 -14.19 29.86 -15.25
CA ASP A 113 -14.73 31.03 -15.96
C ASP A 113 -13.89 31.39 -17.20
N GLY A 114 -12.83 30.63 -17.48
CA GLY A 114 -11.89 30.82 -18.58
C GLY A 114 -10.83 31.91 -18.32
N ALA A 115 -10.76 32.44 -17.11
CA ALA A 115 -9.73 33.39 -16.71
C ALA A 115 -8.42 32.65 -16.34
N PRO A 116 -7.24 33.27 -16.52
CA PRO A 116 -5.97 32.70 -16.04
C PRO A 116 -5.99 32.46 -14.54
N VAL A 117 -5.53 31.30 -14.09
CA VAL A 117 -5.39 30.99 -12.66
C VAL A 117 -4.30 31.87 -12.02
N GLU A 118 -4.53 32.30 -10.78
CA GLU A 118 -3.54 33.08 -10.03
C GLU A 118 -2.25 32.29 -9.79
N PRO A 119 -1.09 32.95 -9.72
CA PRO A 119 0.15 32.28 -9.40
C PRO A 119 0.06 31.49 -8.09
N ILE A 120 0.71 30.32 -8.05
CA ILE A 120 0.69 29.42 -6.89
C ILE A 120 2.07 29.29 -6.23
N PRO A 121 2.17 29.11 -4.90
CA PRO A 121 3.44 28.84 -4.25
C PRO A 121 3.98 27.46 -4.65
N MET A 122 5.15 27.40 -5.29
CA MET A 122 5.75 26.15 -5.74
C MET A 122 7.28 26.26 -5.84
N ARG A 123 7.97 25.29 -5.23
CA ARG A 123 9.43 25.12 -5.35
C ARG A 123 9.85 24.97 -6.83
N PRO A 124 10.80 25.76 -7.35
CA PRO A 124 11.20 25.72 -8.77
C PRO A 124 11.52 24.34 -9.33
N GLU A 125 12.23 23.51 -8.56
CA GLU A 125 12.65 22.15 -8.91
C GLU A 125 11.49 21.21 -9.27
N LYS A 126 10.28 21.46 -8.74
CA LYS A 126 9.09 20.62 -8.97
C LYS A 126 8.33 20.94 -10.24
N ARG A 127 8.47 22.17 -10.74
CA ARG A 127 7.60 22.72 -11.78
C ARG A 127 7.67 21.88 -13.05
N ASN A 128 8.89 21.52 -13.46
CA ASN A 128 9.10 20.72 -14.66
C ASN A 128 8.57 19.29 -14.48
N MET A 129 8.82 18.67 -13.33
CA MET A 129 8.29 17.33 -13.02
C MET A 129 6.76 17.31 -13.06
N VAL A 130 6.11 18.28 -12.41
CA VAL A 130 4.65 18.39 -12.41
C VAL A 130 4.11 18.59 -13.82
N LEU A 131 4.69 19.49 -14.62
CA LEU A 131 4.24 19.69 -16.00
C LEU A 131 4.42 18.44 -16.86
N ALA A 132 5.54 17.75 -16.72
CA ALA A 132 5.82 16.54 -17.48
C ALA A 132 4.88 15.41 -17.07
N LEU A 133 4.61 15.27 -15.77
CA LEU A 133 3.63 14.32 -15.21
C LEU A 133 2.22 14.58 -15.73
N LEU A 134 1.74 15.82 -15.69
CA LEU A 134 0.40 16.17 -16.18
C LEU A 134 0.24 15.89 -17.68
N LYS A 135 1.29 16.12 -18.47
CA LYS A 135 1.29 15.79 -19.91
C LYS A 135 1.32 14.28 -20.17
N ALA A 136 2.07 13.53 -19.35
CA ALA A 136 2.18 12.08 -19.48
C ALA A 136 0.87 11.35 -19.13
N TYR A 137 0.06 11.91 -18.23
CA TYR A 137 -1.23 11.35 -17.83
C TYR A 137 -2.35 12.40 -17.93
N PRO A 138 -2.85 12.67 -19.15
CA PRO A 138 -4.01 13.55 -19.33
C PRO A 138 -5.24 12.95 -18.62
N GLY A 139 -6.16 13.81 -18.21
CA GLY A 139 -7.34 13.43 -17.44
C GLY A 139 -7.65 14.42 -16.34
N TYR A 140 -8.18 13.93 -15.23
CA TYR A 140 -8.70 14.75 -14.14
C TYR A 140 -7.79 14.60 -12.93
N TRP A 141 -7.36 15.71 -12.38
CA TRP A 141 -6.35 15.76 -11.34
C TRP A 141 -6.85 16.56 -10.13
N TRP A 142 -6.68 16.01 -8.95
CA TRP A 142 -6.78 16.76 -7.72
C TRP A 142 -5.37 17.10 -7.23
N ILE A 143 -5.10 18.39 -7.08
CA ILE A 143 -3.80 18.92 -6.62
C ILE A 143 -4.12 19.97 -5.58
N ASP A 144 -3.77 19.73 -4.33
CA ASP A 144 -4.14 20.59 -3.20
C ASP A 144 -3.90 22.10 -3.44
N VAL A 145 -2.74 22.52 -3.95
CA VAL A 145 -2.44 23.96 -4.17
C VAL A 145 -3.31 24.61 -5.26
N LEU A 146 -3.92 23.82 -6.13
CA LEU A 146 -4.80 24.30 -7.22
C LEU A 146 -6.29 24.07 -6.91
N CYS A 147 -6.61 22.97 -6.22
CA CYS A 147 -7.96 22.47 -6.03
C CYS A 147 -8.47 22.74 -4.61
N ALA A 148 -7.59 22.81 -3.61
CA ALA A 148 -7.96 23.16 -2.25
C ALA A 148 -7.91 24.67 -2.06
N ARG A 149 -9.06 25.24 -1.72
CA ARG A 149 -9.22 26.63 -1.30
C ARG A 149 -9.11 26.73 0.21
N VAL A 150 -9.01 27.96 0.71
CA VAL A 150 -9.02 28.25 2.16
C VAL A 150 -10.26 27.67 2.85
N ASP A 151 -11.37 27.59 2.11
CA ASP A 151 -12.67 27.09 2.52
C ASP A 151 -12.95 25.64 2.11
N THR A 152 -12.04 24.93 1.42
CA THR A 152 -12.26 23.52 1.07
C THR A 152 -12.47 22.71 2.35
N PRO A 153 -13.64 22.07 2.52
CA PRO A 153 -13.94 21.35 3.75
C PRO A 153 -12.99 20.17 3.92
N LEU A 154 -12.28 20.09 5.03
CA LEU A 154 -11.36 18.97 5.30
C LEU A 154 -12.07 17.61 5.35
N VAL A 155 -13.39 17.63 5.56
CA VAL A 155 -14.25 16.45 5.55
C VAL A 155 -14.27 15.70 4.21
N ILE A 156 -14.04 16.36 3.07
CA ILE A 156 -14.04 15.66 1.78
C ILE A 156 -12.68 15.02 1.42
N MET A 157 -11.61 15.31 2.19
CA MET A 157 -10.25 14.83 1.89
C MET A 157 -10.16 13.30 1.83
N GLY A 158 -10.86 12.61 2.73
CA GLY A 158 -10.91 11.14 2.71
C GLY A 158 -11.52 10.62 1.41
N SER A 159 -12.69 11.16 1.01
CA SER A 159 -13.36 10.76 -0.22
C SER A 159 -12.55 11.09 -1.46
N ILE A 160 -11.80 12.21 -1.48
CA ILE A 160 -10.89 12.58 -2.58
C ILE A 160 -9.89 11.46 -2.84
N TYR A 161 -9.12 11.06 -1.81
CA TYR A 161 -8.10 10.03 -1.99
C TYR A 161 -8.69 8.63 -2.18
N ARG A 162 -9.79 8.27 -1.50
CA ARG A 162 -10.50 7.00 -1.75
C ARG A 162 -11.04 6.89 -3.19
N SER A 163 -11.48 8.00 -3.76
CA SER A 163 -12.03 8.05 -5.11
C SER A 163 -10.97 8.21 -6.20
N CYS A 164 -9.70 8.39 -5.83
CA CYS A 164 -8.62 8.55 -6.80
C CYS A 164 -8.14 7.19 -7.32
N LYS A 165 -7.88 7.10 -8.63
CA LYS A 165 -7.37 5.87 -9.26
C LYS A 165 -5.87 5.70 -9.06
N THR A 166 -5.15 6.80 -8.95
CA THR A 166 -3.71 6.80 -8.69
C THR A 166 -3.35 8.10 -8.00
N CYS A 167 -2.70 7.98 -6.85
CA CYS A 167 -2.01 9.08 -6.21
C CYS A 167 -0.55 9.03 -6.61
N PHE A 168 -0.05 10.14 -7.14
CA PHE A 168 1.37 10.35 -7.40
C PHE A 168 1.97 11.12 -6.23
N ALA A 169 2.93 10.54 -5.53
CA ALA A 169 3.69 11.21 -4.50
C ALA A 169 5.01 11.73 -5.07
N LEU A 170 5.25 13.04 -4.97
CA LEU A 170 6.52 13.68 -5.31
C LEU A 170 7.40 13.79 -4.05
N LEU A 171 8.50 13.06 -4.02
CA LEU A 171 9.36 12.94 -2.84
C LEU A 171 10.71 13.61 -3.03
N ASP A 172 11.30 14.01 -1.90
CA ASP A 172 12.63 14.61 -1.80
C ASP A 172 13.75 13.56 -1.78
N CYS A 173 13.69 12.59 -2.70
CA CYS A 173 14.74 11.60 -2.97
C CYS A 173 15.42 11.84 -4.32
N THR A 174 16.55 11.17 -4.53
CA THR A 174 17.27 11.23 -5.81
C THR A 174 16.58 10.39 -6.88
N ILE A 175 16.80 10.74 -8.16
CA ILE A 175 16.34 9.92 -9.29
C ILE A 175 16.93 8.51 -9.25
N GLU A 176 18.21 8.37 -8.84
CA GLU A 176 18.87 7.06 -8.67
C GLU A 176 18.13 6.16 -7.67
N THR A 177 17.60 6.75 -6.58
CA THR A 177 16.78 6.02 -5.61
C THR A 177 15.53 5.47 -6.29
N ILE A 178 14.81 6.31 -7.05
CA ILE A 178 13.60 5.89 -7.75
C ILE A 178 13.90 4.87 -8.85
N HIS A 179 14.99 5.02 -9.59
CA HIS A 179 15.39 4.08 -10.65
C HIS A 179 15.62 2.67 -10.08
N ARG A 180 16.33 2.56 -8.96
CA ARG A 180 16.55 1.29 -8.24
C ARG A 180 15.27 0.71 -7.66
N LEU A 181 14.31 1.56 -7.31
CA LEU A 181 13.02 1.13 -6.79
C LEU A 181 11.94 1.04 -7.87
N SER A 182 12.31 1.23 -9.14
CA SER A 182 11.36 1.12 -10.24
C SER A 182 10.87 -0.32 -10.35
N LYS A 183 9.63 -0.49 -10.80
CA LYS A 183 9.04 -1.82 -11.02
C LYS A 183 9.94 -2.70 -11.90
N ARG A 184 10.53 -2.11 -12.94
CA ARG A 184 11.44 -2.79 -13.87
C ARG A 184 12.67 -3.37 -13.17
N HIS A 185 13.20 -2.68 -12.17
CA HIS A 185 14.38 -3.12 -11.43
C HIS A 185 14.01 -4.06 -10.28
N LEU A 186 12.94 -3.75 -9.54
CA LEU A 186 12.51 -4.53 -8.38
C LEU A 186 11.89 -5.87 -8.73
N MET A 187 11.18 -6.01 -9.86
CA MET A 187 10.52 -7.28 -10.21
C MET A 187 11.50 -8.45 -10.40
N PRO A 188 12.60 -8.31 -11.15
CA PRO A 188 13.62 -9.35 -11.22
C PRO A 188 14.23 -9.71 -9.86
N ILE A 189 14.45 -8.71 -8.99
CA ILE A 189 15.00 -8.90 -7.64
C ILE A 189 14.02 -9.69 -6.78
N ARG A 190 12.75 -9.28 -6.76
CA ARG A 190 11.66 -9.99 -6.10
C ARG A 190 11.67 -11.46 -6.53
N ASN A 191 11.59 -11.73 -7.83
CA ASN A 191 11.55 -13.10 -8.35
C ASN A 191 12.78 -13.94 -7.97
N ASP A 192 13.97 -13.35 -7.97
CA ASP A 192 15.21 -14.03 -7.58
C ASP A 192 15.24 -14.36 -6.07
N ILE A 193 14.79 -13.42 -5.21
CA ILE A 193 14.64 -13.66 -3.77
C ILE A 193 13.60 -14.76 -3.52
N PHE A 194 12.42 -14.66 -4.14
CA PHE A 194 11.34 -15.64 -3.99
C PHE A 194 11.76 -17.04 -4.46
N THR A 195 12.46 -17.14 -5.59
CA THR A 195 12.97 -18.43 -6.09
C THR A 195 13.93 -19.06 -5.09
N THR A 196 14.82 -18.26 -4.49
CA THR A 196 15.79 -18.76 -3.52
C THR A 196 15.11 -19.15 -2.19
N LEU A 197 14.11 -18.38 -1.77
CA LEU A 197 13.26 -18.68 -0.62
C LEU A 197 12.47 -19.98 -0.81
N LEU A 198 11.93 -20.21 -2.00
CA LEU A 198 11.20 -21.42 -2.34
C LEU A 198 12.07 -22.68 -2.17
N GLU A 199 13.33 -22.62 -2.61
CA GLU A 199 14.27 -23.73 -2.41
C GLU A 199 14.57 -23.98 -0.92
N LEU A 200 14.64 -22.93 -0.11
CA LEU A 200 14.77 -23.06 1.34
C LEU A 200 13.57 -23.82 1.92
N TYR A 201 12.35 -23.41 1.59
CA TYR A 201 11.15 -24.08 2.09
C TYR A 201 11.03 -25.53 1.59
N LYS A 202 11.41 -25.82 0.34
CA LYS A 202 11.50 -27.20 -0.17
C LYS A 202 12.45 -28.06 0.67
N ALA A 203 13.59 -27.51 1.08
CA ALA A 203 14.54 -28.21 1.95
C ALA A 203 13.96 -28.45 3.34
N MET A 204 13.27 -27.47 3.93
CA MET A 204 12.60 -27.60 5.24
C MET A 204 11.46 -28.63 5.20
N LEU A 205 10.62 -28.59 4.17
CA LEU A 205 9.56 -29.57 3.92
C LEU A 205 10.13 -30.98 3.80
N LYS A 206 11.19 -31.14 3.01
CA LYS A 206 11.86 -32.43 2.84
C LYS A 206 12.42 -32.95 4.16
N ALA A 207 13.11 -32.10 4.93
CA ALA A 207 13.63 -32.50 6.24
C ALA A 207 12.51 -32.99 7.17
N THR A 208 11.36 -32.34 7.12
CA THR A 208 10.21 -32.68 7.95
C THR A 208 9.52 -33.97 7.48
N ASN A 209 9.31 -34.13 6.16
CA ASN A 209 8.68 -35.32 5.58
C ASN A 209 9.54 -36.59 5.72
N ASP A 210 10.86 -36.43 5.66
CA ASP A 210 11.82 -37.53 5.84
C ASP A 210 12.08 -37.83 7.34
N ASP A 211 11.43 -37.11 8.27
CA ASP A 211 11.60 -37.21 9.73
C ASP A 211 13.08 -37.15 10.16
N LEU A 212 13.82 -36.20 9.57
CA LEU A 212 15.24 -36.05 9.84
C LEU A 212 15.47 -35.56 11.29
N ASP A 213 16.50 -36.12 11.94
CA ASP A 213 17.03 -35.53 13.17
C ASP A 213 17.59 -34.13 12.91
N GLU A 214 17.68 -33.30 13.97
CA GLU A 214 18.14 -31.91 13.89
C GLU A 214 19.51 -31.76 13.19
N PRO A 215 20.56 -32.57 13.49
CA PRO A 215 21.82 -32.51 12.73
C PRO A 215 21.67 -32.81 11.23
N SER A 216 20.82 -33.77 10.86
CA SER A 216 20.57 -34.15 9.47
C SER A 216 19.75 -33.10 8.72
N ALA A 217 18.75 -32.53 9.38
CA ALA A 217 17.97 -31.40 8.88
C ALA A 217 18.87 -30.18 8.66
N PHE A 218 19.69 -29.81 9.66
CA PHE A 218 20.64 -28.72 9.55
C PHE A 218 21.59 -28.93 8.37
N LYS A 219 22.14 -30.13 8.20
CA LYS A 219 23.02 -30.45 7.07
C LYS A 219 22.34 -30.31 5.71
N LEU A 220 21.04 -30.59 5.62
CA LEU A 220 20.25 -30.45 4.40
C LEU A 220 19.92 -28.98 4.10
N ILE A 221 19.51 -28.22 5.12
CA ILE A 221 18.93 -26.87 4.97
C ILE A 221 20.03 -25.79 4.94
N SER A 222 21.10 -25.95 5.73
CA SER A 222 22.15 -24.94 5.89
C SER A 222 22.76 -24.43 4.59
N PRO A 223 23.11 -25.27 3.58
CA PRO A 223 23.64 -24.78 2.32
C PRO A 223 22.66 -23.87 1.56
N VAL A 224 21.36 -24.14 1.66
CA VAL A 224 20.31 -23.35 1.00
C VAL A 224 20.07 -22.05 1.77
N ALA A 225 20.10 -22.09 3.10
CA ALA A 225 20.01 -20.90 3.95
C ALA A 225 21.19 -19.93 3.72
N VAL A 226 22.42 -20.45 3.56
CA VAL A 226 23.59 -19.63 3.21
C VAL A 226 23.43 -19.01 1.83
N ALA A 227 22.98 -19.78 0.83
CA ALA A 227 22.73 -19.25 -0.52
C ALA A 227 21.65 -18.15 -0.52
N TYR A 228 20.60 -18.31 0.29
CA TYR A 228 19.58 -17.29 0.49
C TYR A 228 20.17 -16.03 1.12
N LEU A 229 20.97 -16.14 2.17
CA LEU A 229 21.65 -14.99 2.77
C LEU A 229 22.56 -14.27 1.76
N GLU A 230 23.41 -15.01 1.04
CA GLU A 230 24.29 -14.43 0.01
C GLU A 230 23.49 -13.65 -1.04
N LYS A 231 22.32 -14.18 -1.42
CA LYS A 231 21.39 -13.50 -2.32
C LYS A 231 20.85 -12.19 -1.71
N LEU A 232 20.38 -12.22 -0.46
CA LEU A 232 19.92 -11.01 0.23
C LEU A 232 21.03 -9.96 0.37
N MET A 233 22.26 -10.39 0.64
CA MET A 233 23.43 -9.52 0.72
C MET A 233 23.83 -8.93 -0.64
N SER A 234 23.39 -9.50 -1.75
CA SER A 234 23.65 -8.94 -3.08
C SER A 234 22.78 -7.72 -3.43
N TYR A 235 21.70 -7.47 -2.67
CA TYR A 235 20.75 -6.37 -2.88
C TYR A 235 20.85 -5.25 -1.84
N GLN A 236 22.05 -5.04 -1.28
CA GLN A 236 22.25 -4.00 -0.26
C GLN A 236 22.00 -2.58 -0.78
N ASP A 237 22.27 -2.33 -2.06
CA ASP A 237 22.00 -1.01 -2.65
C ASP A 237 20.49 -0.73 -2.75
N GLU A 238 19.68 -1.73 -3.12
CA GLU A 238 18.22 -1.59 -3.19
C GLU A 238 17.61 -1.49 -1.80
N ILE A 239 18.13 -2.23 -0.82
CA ILE A 239 17.77 -2.08 0.59
C ILE A 239 18.08 -0.66 1.07
N GLN A 240 19.26 -0.12 0.72
CA GLN A 240 19.61 1.25 1.04
C GLN A 240 18.71 2.26 0.32
N ALA A 241 18.36 2.03 -0.94
CA ALA A 241 17.41 2.88 -1.67
C ALA A 241 16.02 2.89 -1.00
N MET A 242 15.50 1.73 -0.56
CA MET A 242 14.25 1.67 0.22
C MET A 242 14.36 2.46 1.53
N ARG A 243 15.51 2.41 2.20
CA ARG A 243 15.76 3.20 3.40
C ARG A 243 15.78 4.71 3.13
N ASP A 244 16.45 5.12 2.06
CA ASP A 244 16.51 6.52 1.66
C ASP A 244 15.12 7.05 1.30
N LEU A 245 14.34 6.24 0.58
CA LEU A 245 12.95 6.56 0.22
C LEU A 245 12.05 6.71 1.45
N LEU A 246 12.01 5.71 2.34
CA LEU A 246 11.17 5.74 3.55
C LEU A 246 11.70 6.74 4.61
N GLY A 247 12.93 7.23 4.43
CA GLY A 247 13.53 8.32 5.18
C GLY A 247 13.13 9.71 4.71
N CYS A 248 12.47 9.84 3.54
CA CYS A 248 12.01 11.11 3.01
C CYS A 248 11.04 11.81 3.96
N ARG A 249 11.02 13.15 3.91
CA ARG A 249 10.16 13.95 4.79
C ARG A 249 8.69 13.66 4.59
N TRP A 250 8.30 13.23 3.40
CA TRP A 250 6.93 12.84 3.08
C TRP A 250 6.38 11.77 4.04
N PHE A 251 7.16 10.73 4.34
CA PHE A 251 6.77 9.66 5.29
C PHE A 251 6.81 10.09 6.75
N SER A 252 7.37 11.26 7.07
CA SER A 252 7.42 11.80 8.43
C SER A 252 6.22 12.68 8.79
N ARG A 253 5.34 12.98 7.84
CA ARG A 253 4.17 13.85 8.06
C ARG A 253 2.92 13.01 8.33
N ILE A 254 2.08 13.45 9.26
CA ILE A 254 0.79 12.77 9.50
C ILE A 254 -0.22 13.04 8.37
N TRP A 255 -0.18 14.23 7.77
CA TRP A 255 -1.12 14.59 6.69
C TRP A 255 -1.04 13.69 5.47
N THR A 256 0.17 13.16 5.17
CA THR A 256 0.41 12.28 4.04
C THR A 256 -0.04 10.84 4.29
N LEU A 257 -0.51 10.51 5.51
CA LEU A 257 -0.95 9.14 5.81
C LEU A 257 -2.20 8.77 5.01
N GLN A 258 -3.19 9.66 4.93
CA GLN A 258 -4.36 9.45 4.09
C GLN A 258 -4.05 9.48 2.59
N GLU A 259 -2.97 10.16 2.17
CA GLU A 259 -2.44 10.11 0.79
C GLU A 259 -1.72 8.81 0.47
N LEU A 260 -1.20 8.13 1.48
CA LEU A 260 -0.51 6.84 1.38
C LEU A 260 -1.49 5.68 1.33
N VAL A 261 -2.53 5.77 2.15
CA VAL A 261 -3.35 4.64 2.57
C VAL A 261 -4.66 4.53 1.81
N LEU A 262 -5.29 5.66 1.48
CA LEU A 262 -6.62 5.67 0.86
C LEU A 262 -6.63 5.47 -0.67
N PRO A 263 -5.62 5.90 -1.44
CA PRO A 263 -5.59 5.66 -2.88
C PRO A 263 -5.53 4.18 -3.22
N THR A 264 -6.16 3.80 -4.33
CA THR A 264 -6.01 2.44 -4.90
C THR A 264 -4.57 2.14 -5.28
N LYS A 265 -3.88 3.12 -5.84
CA LYS A 265 -2.50 2.99 -6.30
C LYS A 265 -1.69 4.18 -5.86
N LEU A 266 -0.55 3.92 -5.23
CA LEU A 266 0.45 4.93 -4.93
C LEU A 266 1.67 4.76 -5.82
N VAL A 267 1.92 5.77 -6.65
CA VAL A 267 3.12 5.88 -7.48
C VAL A 267 4.03 6.95 -6.90
N ILE A 268 5.30 6.63 -6.76
CA ILE A 268 6.31 7.48 -6.16
C ILE A 268 7.26 7.96 -7.26
N LEU A 269 7.49 9.27 -7.27
CA LEU A 269 8.36 9.97 -8.19
C LEU A 269 9.31 10.89 -7.40
N THR A 270 10.47 11.21 -7.98
CA THR A 270 11.34 12.25 -7.43
C THR A 270 10.77 13.64 -7.72
N GLU A 271 11.01 14.59 -6.83
CA GLU A 271 10.64 16.00 -7.05
C GLU A 271 11.51 16.70 -8.11
N SER A 272 12.61 16.09 -8.56
CA SER A 272 13.55 16.65 -9.53
C SER A 272 13.41 15.98 -10.89
N TYR A 273 13.17 16.76 -11.95
CA TYR A 273 13.07 16.27 -13.33
C TYR A 273 14.24 16.74 -14.19
N GLN A 274 14.74 15.85 -15.04
CA GLN A 274 15.66 16.12 -16.14
C GLN A 274 14.98 15.77 -17.46
N ASP A 275 15.25 16.53 -18.54
CA ASP A 275 14.56 16.38 -19.83
C ASP A 275 14.74 14.97 -20.47
N ASP A 276 15.72 14.19 -20.01
CA ASP A 276 15.99 12.82 -20.46
C ASP A 276 15.28 11.74 -19.61
N ASP A 277 14.54 12.11 -18.56
CA ASP A 277 13.85 11.17 -17.67
C ASP A 277 12.59 10.58 -18.35
N ASP A 278 12.44 9.25 -18.28
CA ASP A 278 11.25 8.55 -18.76
C ASP A 278 10.28 8.34 -17.60
N ILE A 279 9.31 9.24 -17.45
CA ILE A 279 8.32 9.24 -16.34
C ILE A 279 7.61 7.89 -16.18
N TYR A 280 7.42 7.13 -17.26
CA TYR A 280 6.75 5.84 -17.17
C TYR A 280 7.66 4.74 -16.62
N GLN A 281 8.98 4.85 -16.83
CA GLN A 281 9.96 3.86 -16.38
C GLN A 281 10.57 4.24 -15.03
N ASP A 282 10.78 5.52 -14.76
CA ASP A 282 11.41 6.05 -13.56
C ASP A 282 10.37 6.38 -12.47
N GLN A 283 9.51 5.41 -12.20
CA GLN A 283 8.50 5.46 -11.14
C GLN A 283 8.58 4.21 -10.25
N ALA A 284 8.45 4.41 -8.94
CA ALA A 284 8.39 3.32 -7.97
C ALA A 284 6.94 3.07 -7.54
N GLU A 285 6.52 1.81 -7.49
CA GLU A 285 5.22 1.41 -6.96
C GLU A 285 5.40 1.02 -5.49
N PHE A 286 4.66 1.67 -4.59
CA PHE A 286 4.85 1.46 -3.15
C PHE A 286 4.55 0.00 -2.73
N GLU A 287 3.61 -0.63 -3.42
CA GLU A 287 3.25 -2.03 -3.24
C GLU A 287 4.41 -2.98 -3.56
N SER A 288 5.15 -2.75 -4.66
CA SER A 288 6.33 -3.56 -4.99
C SER A 288 7.44 -3.42 -3.96
N ILE A 289 7.61 -2.23 -3.37
CA ILE A 289 8.55 -2.01 -2.26
C ILE A 289 8.08 -2.78 -1.02
N ASN A 290 6.79 -2.72 -0.72
CA ASN A 290 6.18 -3.41 0.41
C ASN A 290 6.39 -4.93 0.33
N ASP A 291 6.14 -5.51 -0.83
CA ASP A 291 6.34 -6.94 -1.10
C ASP A 291 7.77 -7.38 -0.79
N ILE A 292 8.76 -6.61 -1.23
CA ILE A 292 10.16 -6.94 -0.96
C ILE A 292 10.45 -6.82 0.54
N ILE A 293 9.98 -5.76 1.21
CA ILE A 293 10.16 -5.60 2.66
C ILE A 293 9.56 -6.78 3.44
N ASN A 294 8.39 -7.30 3.02
CA ASN A 294 7.77 -8.47 3.63
C ASN A 294 8.67 -9.70 3.52
N VAL A 295 9.25 -9.94 2.35
CA VAL A 295 10.11 -11.10 2.11
C VAL A 295 11.43 -11.00 2.88
N LEU A 296 11.97 -9.79 3.03
CA LEU A 296 13.21 -9.56 3.79
C LEU A 296 13.06 -9.90 5.28
N GLN A 297 11.84 -9.93 5.82
CA GLN A 297 11.55 -10.20 7.24
C GLN A 297 11.50 -11.68 7.62
N ILE A 298 11.71 -12.59 6.66
CA ILE A 298 11.71 -14.03 6.94
C ILE A 298 12.98 -14.35 7.74
N GLU A 299 12.82 -14.74 9.00
CA GLU A 299 13.92 -14.98 9.95
C GLU A 299 14.22 -16.48 10.13
N GLU A 300 13.33 -17.36 9.69
CA GLU A 300 13.38 -18.80 9.93
C GLU A 300 14.65 -19.47 9.38
N PHE A 301 15.26 -18.87 8.34
CA PHE A 301 16.50 -19.39 7.76
C PHE A 301 17.72 -19.19 8.67
N ALA A 302 17.68 -18.21 9.60
CA ALA A 302 18.79 -17.85 10.47
C ALA A 302 19.19 -19.00 11.41
N ASP A 303 18.22 -19.84 11.79
CA ASP A 303 18.43 -21.03 12.61
C ASP A 303 19.32 -22.08 11.93
N TYR A 304 19.42 -22.04 10.59
CA TYR A 304 20.20 -22.96 9.78
C TYR A 304 21.55 -22.39 9.31
N LEU A 305 21.90 -21.18 9.73
CA LEU A 305 23.22 -20.60 9.52
C LEU A 305 24.22 -21.11 10.57
N ASP A 306 25.49 -21.27 10.17
CA ASP A 306 26.56 -21.49 11.13
C ASP A 306 26.82 -20.23 11.98
N ASP A 307 27.41 -20.39 13.16
CA ASP A 307 27.63 -19.30 14.13
C ASP A 307 28.34 -18.08 13.52
N ALA A 308 29.31 -18.28 12.62
CA ALA A 308 30.05 -17.17 12.04
C ALA A 308 29.19 -16.40 11.03
N THR A 309 28.46 -17.12 10.19
CA THR A 309 27.54 -16.54 9.20
C THR A 309 26.36 -15.85 9.88
N ARG A 310 25.79 -16.46 10.93
CA ARG A 310 24.71 -15.86 11.72
C ARG A 310 25.11 -14.52 12.31
N VAL A 311 26.31 -14.42 12.90
CA VAL A 311 26.82 -13.15 13.45
C VAL A 311 26.95 -12.06 12.38
N VAL A 312 27.28 -12.41 11.13
CA VAL A 312 27.30 -11.44 10.03
C VAL A 312 25.89 -10.99 9.67
N TYR A 313 24.94 -11.93 9.53
CA TYR A 313 23.53 -11.64 9.27
C TYR A 313 22.92 -10.72 10.33
N GLU A 314 23.05 -11.06 11.61
CA GLU A 314 22.54 -10.28 12.75
C GLU A 314 23.14 -8.87 12.81
N ARG A 315 24.41 -8.71 12.42
CA ARG A 315 25.09 -7.42 12.46
C ARG A 315 24.75 -6.52 11.28
N GLU A 316 24.68 -7.09 10.07
CA GLU A 316 24.67 -6.32 8.83
C GLU A 316 23.27 -6.20 8.22
N HIS A 317 22.44 -7.24 8.36
CA HIS A 317 21.15 -7.31 7.68
C HIS A 317 19.97 -6.98 8.61
N VAL A 318 19.91 -7.63 9.77
CA VAL A 318 18.78 -7.52 10.71
C VAL A 318 18.43 -6.06 11.06
N PRO A 319 19.38 -5.17 11.43
CA PRO A 319 19.03 -3.79 11.80
C PRO A 319 18.43 -2.99 10.63
N SER A 320 18.82 -3.33 9.39
CA SER A 320 18.30 -2.67 8.20
C SER A 320 16.87 -3.11 7.90
N VAL A 321 16.61 -4.41 8.01
CA VAL A 321 15.29 -5.02 7.79
C VAL A 321 14.31 -4.64 8.90
N GLU A 322 14.70 -4.73 10.17
CA GLU A 322 13.85 -4.32 11.31
C GLU A 322 13.42 -2.86 11.17
N TRP A 323 14.34 -1.97 10.75
CA TRP A 323 14.00 -0.59 10.51
C TRP A 323 13.04 -0.40 9.34
N LEU A 324 13.22 -1.16 8.25
CA LEU A 324 12.30 -1.13 7.09
C LEU A 324 10.91 -1.66 7.49
N ALA A 325 10.86 -2.75 8.25
CA ALA A 325 9.65 -3.33 8.80
C ALA A 325 8.89 -2.32 9.66
N GLN A 326 9.56 -1.75 10.66
CA GLN A 326 8.98 -0.74 11.54
C GLN A 326 8.49 0.48 10.75
N LYS A 327 9.24 0.90 9.72
CA LYS A 327 8.84 2.02 8.86
C LYS A 327 7.62 1.69 8.02
N ARG A 328 7.58 0.51 7.39
CA ARG A 328 6.42 -0.02 6.66
C ARG A 328 5.19 -0.07 7.56
N ASP A 329 5.30 -0.60 8.76
CA ASP A 329 4.16 -0.73 9.67
C ASP A 329 3.57 0.64 10.00
N SER A 330 4.44 1.62 10.30
CA SER A 330 4.04 3.03 10.51
C SER A 330 3.44 3.74 9.28
N CYS A 331 3.42 3.07 8.12
CA CYS A 331 2.90 3.55 6.85
C CYS A 331 1.58 2.88 6.44
N LEU A 332 1.35 1.61 6.81
CA LEU A 332 0.40 0.75 6.09
C LEU A 332 -0.76 0.17 6.89
N GLU A 333 -0.76 0.22 8.24
CA GLU A 333 -1.83 -0.44 9.03
C GLU A 333 -3.20 0.28 8.98
N GLY A 334 -3.54 0.94 7.87
CA GLY A 334 -4.88 1.50 7.63
C GLY A 334 -5.47 1.24 6.25
N ALA A 335 -4.74 0.59 5.32
CA ALA A 335 -5.20 0.43 3.94
C ALA A 335 -6.47 -0.44 3.85
N SER A 336 -6.60 -1.35 4.81
CA SER A 336 -7.70 -2.29 5.00
C SER A 336 -8.94 -1.71 5.68
N ILE A 337 -8.90 -0.53 6.33
CA ILE A 337 -10.11 0.08 6.94
C ILE A 337 -11.20 0.29 5.90
N CYS A 338 -10.77 0.59 4.67
CA CYS A 338 -11.66 0.85 3.55
C CYS A 338 -12.18 -0.44 2.88
N SER A 339 -11.78 -1.62 3.34
CA SER A 339 -12.27 -2.88 2.80
C SER A 339 -13.72 -3.13 3.22
N GLU A 340 -14.64 -3.07 2.26
CA GLU A 340 -16.06 -3.35 2.52
C GLU A 340 -16.34 -4.84 2.78
N ASP A 341 -15.41 -5.69 2.35
CA ASP A 341 -15.46 -7.14 2.47
C ASP A 341 -15.33 -7.68 3.89
N LEU A 342 -14.91 -6.81 4.81
CA LEU A 342 -14.84 -7.09 6.22
C LEU A 342 -16.22 -7.01 6.84
N SER A 343 -16.52 -7.99 7.69
CA SER A 343 -17.63 -7.89 8.63
C SER A 343 -17.48 -6.63 9.49
N MET A 344 -18.55 -6.22 10.16
CA MET A 344 -18.46 -5.06 11.08
C MET A 344 -17.38 -5.28 12.16
N ILE A 345 -17.24 -6.53 12.63
CA ILE A 345 -16.20 -6.96 13.57
C ILE A 345 -14.80 -6.84 12.94
N GLY A 346 -14.62 -7.32 11.71
CA GLY A 346 -13.37 -7.16 10.97
C GLY A 346 -13.01 -5.68 10.77
N ARG A 347 -13.97 -4.79 10.52
CA ARG A 347 -13.72 -3.34 10.43
C ARG A 347 -13.30 -2.73 11.76
N LEU A 348 -13.88 -3.17 12.87
CA LEU A 348 -13.48 -2.72 14.22
C LEU A 348 -12.04 -3.16 14.53
N ASP A 349 -11.68 -4.40 14.20
CA ASP A 349 -10.31 -4.91 14.31
C ASP A 349 -9.32 -4.06 13.49
N GLN A 350 -9.67 -3.70 12.26
CA GLN A 350 -8.83 -2.79 11.47
C GLN A 350 -8.73 -1.38 12.02
N ILE A 351 -9.78 -0.86 12.66
CA ILE A 351 -9.67 0.42 13.39
C ILE A 351 -8.70 0.28 14.57
N GLN A 352 -8.72 -0.84 15.29
CA GLN A 352 -7.76 -1.09 16.37
C GLN A 352 -6.32 -1.11 15.84
N ASP A 353 -6.06 -1.83 14.75
CA ASP A 353 -4.75 -1.87 14.09
C ASP A 353 -4.25 -0.47 13.75
N VAL A 354 -5.11 0.40 13.22
CA VAL A 354 -4.76 1.80 12.92
C VAL A 354 -4.30 2.55 14.16
N PHE A 355 -5.03 2.44 15.27
CA PHE A 355 -4.65 3.12 16.51
C PHE A 355 -3.38 2.52 17.13
N LEU A 356 -3.16 1.21 17.01
CA LEU A 356 -1.90 0.58 17.38
C LEU A 356 -0.75 1.14 16.53
N SER A 357 -0.94 1.29 15.22
CA SER A 357 0.04 1.91 14.33
C SER A 357 0.37 3.35 14.69
N LEU A 358 -0.67 4.16 14.92
CA LEU A 358 -0.52 5.56 15.33
C LEU A 358 0.21 5.65 16.66
N SER A 359 -0.03 4.71 17.59
CA SER A 359 0.66 4.65 18.89
C SER A 359 2.17 4.46 18.77
N GLY A 360 2.65 3.79 17.72
CA GLY A 360 4.07 3.60 17.43
C GLY A 360 4.66 4.63 16.46
N SER A 361 3.83 5.49 15.87
CA SER A 361 4.23 6.31 14.72
C SER A 361 5.07 7.53 15.13
N PRO A 362 6.27 7.72 14.54
CA PRO A 362 7.11 8.89 14.78
C PRO A 362 6.69 10.10 13.93
N ARG A 363 5.57 10.02 13.20
CA ARG A 363 5.09 11.10 12.33
C ARG A 363 4.81 12.38 13.11
N THR A 364 4.98 13.51 12.46
CA THR A 364 4.86 14.86 13.04
C THR A 364 4.01 15.75 12.15
N CYS A 365 3.69 16.95 12.64
CA CYS A 365 3.05 18.01 11.86
C CYS A 365 3.65 19.38 12.18
N MET A 366 3.34 20.37 11.33
CA MET A 366 3.68 21.77 11.59
C MET A 366 2.54 22.50 12.31
N ASP A 367 1.29 22.14 12.01
CA ASP A 367 0.11 22.60 12.72
C ASP A 367 -0.41 21.47 13.63
N PRO A 368 -0.48 21.67 14.95
CA PRO A 368 -1.01 20.68 15.89
C PRO A 368 -2.41 20.14 15.54
N LEU A 369 -3.24 20.92 14.82
CA LEU A 369 -4.55 20.47 14.37
C LEU A 369 -4.47 19.30 13.37
N ASP A 370 -3.35 19.19 12.65
CA ASP A 370 -3.12 18.13 11.66
C ASP A 370 -3.00 16.74 12.30
N TYR A 371 -2.71 16.64 13.61
CA TYR A 371 -2.77 15.34 14.29
C TYR A 371 -4.16 14.71 14.18
N VAL A 372 -5.22 15.52 14.16
CA VAL A 372 -6.61 15.07 13.96
C VAL A 372 -6.94 15.05 12.47
N TYR A 373 -6.73 16.16 11.77
CA TYR A 373 -7.14 16.28 10.35
C TYR A 373 -6.42 15.32 9.40
N GLY A 374 -5.20 14.88 9.74
CA GLY A 374 -4.43 13.92 8.96
C GLY A 374 -5.02 12.50 8.94
N ILE A 375 -5.95 12.17 9.85
CA ILE A 375 -6.53 10.82 9.98
C ILE A 375 -8.05 10.77 9.82
N LEU A 376 -8.75 11.91 9.69
CA LEU A 376 -10.22 11.91 9.59
C LEU A 376 -10.72 11.09 8.39
N GLY A 377 -10.00 11.17 7.26
CA GLY A 377 -10.35 10.43 6.06
C GLY A 377 -10.29 8.91 6.23
N LEU A 378 -9.35 8.43 7.06
CA LEU A 378 -9.17 7.02 7.42
C LEU A 378 -10.33 6.50 8.27
N LEU A 379 -10.78 7.31 9.22
CA LEU A 379 -11.84 6.95 10.17
C LEU A 379 -13.25 7.30 9.67
N ASN A 380 -13.34 7.90 8.48
CA ASN A 380 -14.58 8.43 7.91
C ASN A 380 -15.35 9.37 8.86
N LEU A 381 -14.61 10.27 9.52
CA LEU A 381 -15.16 11.23 10.48
C LEU A 381 -15.35 12.62 9.83
N ASN A 382 -16.47 13.26 10.15
CA ASN A 382 -16.90 14.50 9.51
C ASN A 382 -16.77 15.68 10.50
N ILE A 383 -15.54 16.15 10.69
CA ILE A 383 -15.25 17.28 11.57
C ILE A 383 -14.91 18.53 10.73
N PRO A 384 -15.65 19.64 10.88
CA PRO A 384 -15.32 20.88 10.19
C PRO A 384 -13.99 21.47 10.67
N ARG A 385 -13.46 22.45 9.91
CA ARG A 385 -12.26 23.18 10.34
C ARG A 385 -12.56 24.00 11.60
N LEU A 386 -11.71 23.85 12.63
CA LEU A 386 -11.81 24.51 13.93
C LEU A 386 -10.46 25.15 14.25
N ASP A 387 -10.48 26.39 14.75
CA ASP A 387 -9.24 27.14 15.04
C ASP A 387 -8.64 26.82 16.43
N ASN A 388 -9.33 26.02 17.25
CA ASN A 388 -8.93 25.71 18.62
C ASN A 388 -8.64 24.22 18.77
N ALA A 389 -7.40 23.90 19.13
CA ALA A 389 -6.93 22.52 19.25
C ALA A 389 -7.66 21.71 20.32
N ASP A 390 -7.94 22.28 21.49
CA ASP A 390 -8.64 21.58 22.57
C ASP A 390 -10.09 21.26 22.19
N HIS A 391 -10.76 22.19 21.51
CA HIS A 391 -12.10 22.01 20.99
C HIS A 391 -12.14 20.97 19.87
N LEU A 392 -11.17 21.01 18.96
CA LEU A 392 -11.04 20.01 17.90
C LEU A 392 -10.84 18.62 18.49
N TRP A 393 -9.92 18.47 19.45
CA TRP A 393 -9.63 17.18 20.07
C TRP A 393 -10.84 16.58 20.78
N ARG A 394 -11.58 17.38 21.57
CA ARG A 394 -12.82 16.92 22.22
C ARG A 394 -13.90 16.55 21.23
N THR A 395 -14.03 17.31 20.14
CA THR A 395 -14.97 17.00 19.06
C THR A 395 -14.60 15.67 18.39
N PHE A 396 -13.31 15.45 18.17
CA PHE A 396 -12.80 14.19 17.63
C PHE A 396 -13.12 13.00 18.54
N LEU A 397 -12.82 13.07 19.84
CA LEU A 397 -13.13 11.99 20.78
C LEU A 397 -14.62 11.66 20.80
N SER A 398 -15.48 12.69 20.86
CA SER A 398 -16.94 12.49 20.83
C SER A 398 -17.42 11.83 19.54
N GLN A 399 -16.94 12.29 18.36
CA GLN A 399 -17.34 11.67 17.09
C GLN A 399 -16.79 10.25 16.93
N LEU A 400 -15.59 9.98 17.44
CA LEU A 400 -15.01 8.65 17.45
C LEU A 400 -15.84 7.69 18.32
N GLU A 401 -16.22 8.11 19.53
CA GLU A 401 -17.07 7.34 20.44
C GLU A 401 -18.44 7.04 19.82
N ASP A 402 -19.10 8.07 19.24
CA ASP A 402 -20.38 7.90 18.56
C ASP A 402 -20.28 6.91 17.40
N ARG A 403 -19.20 7.01 16.60
CA ARG A 403 -18.95 6.13 15.46
C ARG A 403 -18.71 4.68 15.89
N LEU A 404 -17.86 4.45 16.89
CA LEU A 404 -17.59 3.12 17.40
C LEU A 404 -18.83 2.50 18.04
N THR A 405 -19.62 3.29 18.78
CA THR A 405 -20.91 2.86 19.34
C THR A 405 -21.86 2.42 18.25
N GLN A 406 -21.97 3.19 17.16
CA GLN A 406 -22.79 2.82 16.01
C GLN A 406 -22.32 1.49 15.40
N MET A 407 -21.01 1.34 15.15
CA MET A 407 -20.45 0.12 14.57
C MET A 407 -20.73 -1.11 15.44
N VAL A 408 -20.56 -1.01 16.76
CA VAL A 408 -20.89 -2.11 17.69
C VAL A 408 -22.38 -2.44 17.67
N ASN A 409 -23.26 -1.44 17.61
CA ASN A 409 -24.70 -1.66 17.53
C ASN A 409 -25.15 -2.26 16.17
N ASP A 410 -24.37 -2.07 15.11
CA ASP A 410 -24.63 -2.60 13.78
C ASP A 410 -24.12 -4.05 13.61
N ILE A 411 -23.48 -4.65 14.63
CA ILE A 411 -23.12 -6.08 14.65
C ILE A 411 -24.43 -6.89 14.69
N THR A 412 -24.62 -7.75 13.70
CA THR A 412 -25.87 -8.54 13.53
C THR A 412 -25.72 -9.98 14.01
N GLU A 413 -24.50 -10.38 14.36
CA GLU A 413 -24.13 -11.71 14.81
C GLU A 413 -24.55 -11.89 16.27
N ASP A 414 -25.70 -12.56 16.48
CA ASP A 414 -26.43 -12.68 17.76
C ASP A 414 -25.60 -13.11 18.99
N ASP A 415 -24.41 -13.70 18.80
CA ASP A 415 -23.52 -14.22 19.85
C ASP A 415 -22.11 -13.61 19.84
N ALA A 416 -21.85 -12.55 19.06
CA ALA A 416 -20.55 -11.88 19.06
C ALA A 416 -20.63 -10.59 19.88
N HIS A 417 -19.82 -10.49 20.92
CA HIS A 417 -19.70 -9.29 21.74
C HIS A 417 -18.36 -8.60 21.50
N VAL A 418 -18.46 -7.30 21.20
CA VAL A 418 -17.31 -6.40 21.08
C VAL A 418 -17.51 -5.25 22.05
N LEU A 419 -16.49 -4.98 22.85
CA LEU A 419 -16.44 -3.83 23.75
C LEU A 419 -15.29 -2.94 23.32
N PHE A 420 -15.48 -1.63 23.38
CA PHE A 420 -14.38 -0.69 23.18
C PHE A 420 -14.29 0.27 24.37
N THR A 421 -13.09 0.75 24.64
CA THR A 421 -12.82 1.76 25.67
C THR A 421 -11.92 2.84 25.10
N LEU A 422 -12.33 4.10 25.27
CA LEU A 422 -11.46 5.26 25.08
C LEU A 422 -10.79 5.60 26.40
N SER A 423 -9.49 5.87 26.38
CA SER A 423 -8.73 6.19 27.60
C SER A 423 -9.26 7.45 28.28
N GLU A 424 -9.49 7.40 29.60
CA GLU A 424 -9.87 8.58 30.38
C GLU A 424 -8.81 9.69 30.30
N SER A 425 -7.52 9.33 30.20
CA SER A 425 -6.43 10.30 30.07
C SER A 425 -6.40 10.99 28.71
N ALA A 426 -7.17 10.51 27.72
CA ALA A 426 -7.28 11.17 26.41
C ALA A 426 -7.81 12.60 26.53
N LEU A 427 -8.68 12.87 27.51
CA LEU A 427 -9.23 14.21 27.76
C LEU A 427 -8.19 15.25 28.19
N ASP A 428 -7.04 14.78 28.72
CA ASP A 428 -5.94 15.63 29.19
C ASP A 428 -4.90 15.92 28.10
N ILE A 429 -5.00 15.27 26.93
CA ILE A 429 -4.07 15.47 25.82
C ILE A 429 -4.24 16.88 25.24
N LYS A 430 -3.09 17.56 25.10
CA LYS A 430 -2.99 18.86 24.43
C LYS A 430 -2.21 18.70 23.15
N LEU A 431 -2.90 18.81 22.02
CA LEU A 431 -2.27 18.63 20.70
C LEU A 431 -1.08 19.58 20.49
N THR A 432 -1.14 20.79 21.05
CA THR A 432 -0.08 21.81 20.93
C THR A 432 1.20 21.47 21.70
N GLU A 433 1.15 20.54 22.64
CA GLU A 433 2.32 20.08 23.41
C GLU A 433 2.92 18.78 22.84
N ALA A 434 2.19 18.07 21.97
CA ALA A 434 2.60 16.80 21.39
C ALA A 434 3.67 16.95 20.31
N LYS A 435 4.73 16.14 20.40
CA LYS A 435 5.87 16.16 19.47
C LYS A 435 5.67 15.28 18.25
N ASN A 436 4.84 14.26 18.38
CA ASN A 436 4.56 13.29 17.32
C ASN A 436 3.19 12.62 17.55
N VAL A 437 2.78 11.82 16.58
CA VAL A 437 1.52 11.07 16.56
C VAL A 437 1.44 10.06 17.72
N SER A 438 2.54 9.37 18.03
CA SER A 438 2.60 8.44 19.17
C SER A 438 2.18 9.10 20.50
N GLU A 439 2.65 10.31 20.80
CA GLU A 439 2.27 11.04 22.02
C GLU A 439 0.76 11.40 22.08
N VAL A 440 0.07 11.46 20.93
CA VAL A 440 -1.37 11.76 20.84
C VAL A 440 -2.23 10.50 20.92
N TYR A 441 -1.81 9.40 20.28
CA TYR A 441 -2.65 8.23 20.07
C TYR A 441 -2.27 7.01 20.92
N ASN A 442 -1.13 7.05 21.62
CA ASN A 442 -0.70 5.93 22.44
C ASN A 442 -1.69 5.60 23.57
N GLY A 443 -2.20 4.37 23.54
CA GLY A 443 -3.19 3.88 24.49
C GLY A 443 -4.55 4.57 24.39
N LEU A 444 -4.86 5.24 23.27
CA LEU A 444 -6.12 5.98 23.12
C LEU A 444 -7.35 5.05 23.08
N LEU A 445 -7.27 3.97 22.31
CA LEU A 445 -8.36 3.05 22.04
C LEU A 445 -7.94 1.61 22.35
N THR A 446 -8.80 0.89 23.07
CA THR A 446 -8.73 -0.56 23.19
C THR A 446 -10.04 -1.16 22.74
N ILE A 447 -9.99 -2.24 21.95
CA ILE A 447 -11.15 -3.03 21.56
C ILE A 447 -10.93 -4.45 22.07
N ASP A 448 -11.91 -4.96 22.80
CA ASP A 448 -11.94 -6.30 23.35
C ASP A 448 -12.95 -7.13 22.55
N PHE A 449 -12.44 -8.21 21.93
CA PHE A 449 -13.24 -9.20 21.22
C PHE A 449 -13.46 -10.42 22.12
N ASP A 450 -14.70 -10.89 22.23
CA ASP A 450 -14.94 -12.20 22.82
C ASP A 450 -14.44 -13.34 21.91
N GLU A 451 -14.49 -14.59 22.39
CA GLU A 451 -14.01 -15.74 21.63
C GLU A 451 -14.67 -15.89 20.25
N ARG A 452 -15.95 -15.49 20.14
CA ARG A 452 -16.70 -15.63 18.90
C ARG A 452 -16.33 -14.54 17.90
N ALA A 453 -16.23 -13.29 18.36
CA ALA A 453 -15.78 -12.17 17.55
C ALA A 453 -14.34 -12.39 17.07
N LEU A 454 -13.45 -12.91 17.92
CA LEU A 454 -12.08 -13.25 17.54
C LEU A 454 -12.03 -14.31 16.43
N ALA A 455 -12.90 -15.33 16.47
CA ALA A 455 -12.99 -16.31 15.38
C ALA A 455 -13.43 -15.67 14.04
N ILE A 456 -14.26 -14.63 14.09
CA ILE A 456 -14.67 -13.86 12.91
C ILE A 456 -13.49 -13.02 12.39
N VAL A 457 -12.77 -12.32 13.28
CA VAL A 457 -11.55 -11.58 12.94
C VAL A 457 -10.53 -12.48 12.25
N LEU A 458 -10.28 -13.68 12.80
CA LEU A 458 -9.35 -14.64 12.21
C LEU A 458 -9.80 -15.08 10.81
N LYS A 459 -11.09 -15.38 10.63
CA LYS A 459 -11.65 -15.76 9.33
C LYS A 459 -11.56 -14.62 8.31
N ASP A 460 -11.84 -13.38 8.71
CA ASP A 460 -11.72 -12.20 7.85
C ASP A 460 -10.25 -11.93 7.49
N SER A 461 -9.33 -12.17 8.43
CA SER A 461 -7.88 -12.06 8.19
C SER A 461 -7.36 -13.14 7.23
N GLU A 462 -7.82 -14.39 7.35
CA GLU A 462 -7.53 -15.44 6.37
C GLU A 462 -8.09 -15.09 4.98
N LYS A 463 -9.32 -14.55 4.92
CA LYS A 463 -9.91 -14.09 3.66
C LYS A 463 -9.05 -13.00 3.02
N ARG A 464 -8.58 -12.02 3.80
CA ARG A 464 -7.66 -10.97 3.33
C ARG A 464 -6.35 -11.53 2.83
N ALA A 465 -5.73 -12.44 3.56
CA ALA A 465 -4.47 -13.07 3.16
C ALA A 465 -4.60 -13.78 1.79
N ARG A 466 -5.78 -14.33 1.47
CA ARG A 466 -6.07 -14.94 0.16
C ARG A 466 -6.41 -13.94 -0.94
N MET A 467 -6.84 -12.72 -0.57
CA MET A 467 -7.18 -11.62 -1.49
C MET A 467 -6.03 -10.63 -1.69
N ALA A 468 -4.88 -10.85 -1.03
CA ALA A 468 -3.70 -10.04 -1.27
C ALA A 468 -3.34 -10.08 -2.77
N PRO A 469 -2.93 -8.94 -3.35
CA PRO A 469 -2.84 -8.73 -4.78
C PRO A 469 -2.11 -9.85 -5.48
N ASN A 470 -2.82 -10.44 -6.46
CA ASN A 470 -2.33 -11.57 -7.20
C ASN A 470 -1.18 -11.10 -8.11
N PRO A 471 -0.09 -11.87 -8.26
CA PRO A 471 1.08 -11.42 -8.99
C PRO A 471 0.79 -10.97 -10.43
N ASP A 472 1.46 -9.91 -10.89
CA ASP A 472 1.18 -9.25 -12.16
C ASP A 472 1.54 -10.11 -13.39
N SER A 473 2.31 -11.19 -13.20
CA SER A 473 2.71 -12.10 -14.27
C SER A 473 2.46 -13.58 -13.94
N VAL A 474 2.27 -14.40 -14.98
CA VAL A 474 1.98 -15.85 -14.88
C VAL A 474 3.08 -16.60 -14.10
N GLU A 475 4.34 -16.20 -14.28
CA GLU A 475 5.49 -16.78 -13.56
C GLU A 475 5.42 -16.52 -12.06
N GLU A 476 4.94 -15.33 -11.72
CA GLU A 476 4.85 -14.77 -10.39
C GLU A 476 3.69 -15.43 -9.64
N LEU A 477 2.57 -15.69 -10.33
CA LEU A 477 1.45 -16.49 -9.85
C LEU A 477 1.84 -17.96 -9.64
N ALA A 478 2.62 -18.54 -10.55
CA ALA A 478 3.11 -19.91 -10.38
C ALA A 478 3.99 -20.05 -9.13
N ILE A 479 4.90 -19.09 -8.91
CA ILE A 479 5.75 -19.05 -7.71
C ILE A 479 4.90 -18.83 -6.45
N SER A 480 3.95 -17.90 -6.48
CA SER A 480 3.07 -17.62 -5.34
C SER A 480 2.18 -18.81 -4.99
N ASN A 481 1.57 -19.47 -5.98
CA ASN A 481 0.76 -20.66 -5.76
C ASN A 481 1.60 -21.81 -5.23
N GLU A 482 2.79 -22.05 -5.80
CA GLU A 482 3.70 -23.07 -5.29
C GLU A 482 4.12 -22.77 -3.84
N LEU A 483 4.36 -21.50 -3.51
CA LEU A 483 4.67 -21.08 -2.15
C LEU A 483 3.48 -21.27 -1.20
N CYS A 484 2.27 -20.88 -1.59
CA CYS A 484 1.05 -21.10 -0.81
C CYS A 484 0.80 -22.60 -0.56
N ASP A 485 0.91 -23.44 -1.59
CA ASP A 485 0.76 -24.90 -1.48
C ASP A 485 1.80 -25.51 -0.52
N ILE A 486 3.03 -24.97 -0.55
CA ILE A 486 4.13 -25.35 0.35
C ILE A 486 3.85 -24.92 1.78
N ILE A 487 3.37 -23.69 1.99
CA ILE A 487 3.02 -23.15 3.31
C ILE A 487 1.86 -23.95 3.92
N ASP A 488 0.82 -24.23 3.14
CA ASP A 488 -0.32 -25.05 3.57
C ASP A 488 0.14 -26.46 3.94
N SER A 489 1.00 -27.06 3.11
CA SER A 489 1.61 -28.37 3.40
C SER A 489 2.45 -28.35 4.69
N LEU A 490 3.23 -27.29 4.92
CA LEU A 490 4.02 -27.12 6.16
C LEU A 490 3.10 -26.98 7.37
N SER A 491 2.07 -26.15 7.28
CA SER A 491 1.10 -25.92 8.35
C SER A 491 0.39 -27.21 8.75
N ASP A 492 -0.03 -28.01 7.77
CA ASP A 492 -0.63 -29.33 7.97
C ASP A 492 0.29 -30.31 8.69
N VAL A 493 1.58 -30.33 8.31
CA VAL A 493 2.58 -31.23 8.90
C VAL A 493 2.91 -30.80 10.34
N LEU A 494 3.09 -29.50 10.58
CA LEU A 494 3.34 -28.96 11.92
C LEU A 494 2.14 -29.20 12.85
N SER A 495 0.91 -29.01 12.36
CA SER A 495 -0.31 -29.27 13.12
C SER A 495 -0.44 -30.74 13.52
N LYS A 496 -0.12 -31.67 12.61
CA LYS A 496 -0.09 -33.12 12.91
C LYS A 496 0.94 -33.44 14.00
N LYS A 497 2.13 -32.83 13.94
CA LYS A 497 3.20 -33.04 14.92
C LYS A 497 2.88 -32.45 16.29
N ALA A 498 2.13 -31.36 16.38
CA ALA A 498 1.68 -30.79 17.65
C ALA A 498 0.57 -31.64 18.32
N SER A 499 -0.19 -32.39 17.53
CA SER A 499 -1.34 -33.19 18.00
C SER A 499 -1.01 -34.63 18.42
N GLY A 500 0.20 -35.13 18.10
CA GLY A 500 0.66 -36.49 18.39
C GLY A 500 1.82 -36.49 19.38
#